data_AF-A0A183B0V8-F1
#
_entry.id   AF-A0A183B0V8-F1
#
_cell.length_a   1.000
_cell.length_b   1.000
_cell.length_c   1.000
_cell.angle_alpha   90.00
_cell.angle_beta   90.00
_cell.angle_gamma   90.00
#
_symmetry.space_group_name_H-M   'P 1'
#
loop_
_entity.id
_entity.type
_entity.pdbx_description
1 polymer ?
#
loop_
_entity_poly.entity_id
_entity_poly.type
_entity_poly.pdbx_seq_one_letter_code
_entity_poly.pdbx_strand_id
1 'polypeptide(L)'
;LIETSRQTVSNLLIQRLFPVVVHIAIASTDSMVISGCCEVLRCYLAVGVDRVLDWHDDEGNNGIGYILHVTSRLLDPTGPLEHATSGGRLVCAILMRLQSHQLGENLDLLLRGTLARLSTLPLSGITGTPQSDVSGGQTVDEWDSGSVRGARQSLVFVFVLLFRLQPEAAIHFLASVPDLNGQPVMATILSLWCASQPFYFARAQVRIR
;
A
#
# COMPACT_ATOMS: atom_id res chain seq x y z
N LEU A 1 6.86 -10.38 17.33
CA LEU A 1 6.12 -10.44 18.63
C LEU A 1 5.09 -9.30 18.74
N ILE A 2 4.20 -9.17 17.75
CA ILE A 2 2.93 -8.41 17.87
C ILE A 2 1.74 -9.36 17.62
N GLU A 3 2.02 -10.63 17.33
CA GLU A 3 0.99 -11.62 17.06
C GLU A 3 0.45 -12.16 18.38
N THR A 4 -0.87 -12.07 18.53
CA THR A 4 -1.73 -12.74 19.53
C THR A 4 -1.82 -12.12 20.93
N SER A 5 -2.31 -10.89 21.04
CA SER A 5 -3.13 -10.55 22.21
C SER A 5 -4.38 -9.77 21.80
N ARG A 6 -5.53 -10.16 22.36
CA ARG A 6 -6.83 -9.47 22.25
C ARG A 6 -6.83 -8.12 22.99
N GLN A 7 -5.67 -7.49 23.14
CA GLN A 7 -5.49 -6.29 23.95
C GLN A 7 -4.95 -5.19 23.07
N THR A 8 -5.59 -4.04 23.18
CA THR A 8 -5.16 -2.77 22.61
C THR A 8 -3.64 -2.61 22.68
N VAL A 9 -3.05 -2.01 21.65
CA VAL A 9 -1.61 -1.71 21.59
C VAL A 9 -1.16 -1.13 22.93
N SER A 10 -0.20 -1.79 23.58
CA SER A 10 0.20 -1.40 24.94
C SER A 10 0.82 0.00 24.97
N ASN A 11 0.73 0.68 26.11
CA ASN A 11 1.28 2.04 26.26
C ASN A 11 2.78 2.10 25.94
N LEU A 12 3.53 1.03 26.24
CA LEU A 12 4.95 0.96 25.90
C LEU A 12 5.18 0.93 24.39
N LEU A 13 4.38 0.14 23.66
CA LEU A 13 4.48 0.06 22.20
C LEU A 13 4.19 1.43 21.57
N ILE A 14 3.11 2.09 21.97
CA ILE A 14 2.72 3.37 21.37
C ILE A 14 3.62 4.55 21.79
N GLN A 15 4.05 4.63 23.06
CA GLN A 15 4.84 5.79 23.51
C GLN A 15 6.34 5.67 23.24
N ARG A 16 6.87 4.44 23.16
CA ARG A 16 8.33 4.23 23.01
C ARG A 16 8.70 3.63 21.67
N LEU A 17 7.96 2.64 21.19
CA LEU A 17 8.35 1.93 19.95
C LEU A 17 7.79 2.58 18.70
N PHE A 18 6.57 3.10 18.72
CA PHE A 18 6.00 3.79 17.56
C PHE A 18 6.89 4.96 17.06
N PRO A 19 7.38 5.89 17.93
CA PRO A 19 8.21 7.00 17.46
C PRO A 19 9.54 6.51 16.86
N VAL A 20 10.13 5.46 17.45
CA VAL A 20 11.37 4.85 16.96
C VAL A 20 11.15 4.20 15.60
N VAL A 21 10.05 3.45 15.42
CA VAL A 21 9.71 2.81 14.14
C VAL A 21 9.50 3.86 13.05
N VAL A 22 8.76 4.93 13.35
CA VAL A 22 8.54 6.05 12.43
C VAL A 22 9.87 6.72 12.07
N HIS A 23 10.70 7.04 13.06
CA HIS A 23 11.99 7.68 12.83
C HIS A 23 12.90 6.81 11.94
N ILE A 24 12.98 5.50 12.21
CA ILE A 24 13.76 4.57 11.37
C ILE A 24 13.17 4.51 9.95
N ALA A 25 11.84 4.46 9.81
CA ALA A 25 11.19 4.45 8.49
C ALA A 25 11.46 5.72 7.67
N ILE A 26 11.69 6.86 8.31
CA ILE A 26 12.00 8.14 7.65
C ILE A 26 13.50 8.29 7.38
N ALA A 27 14.36 7.90 8.32
CA ALA A 27 15.80 8.13 8.24
C ALA A 27 16.58 7.02 7.51
N SER A 28 16.08 5.78 7.52
CA SER A 28 16.78 4.64 6.91
C SER A 28 16.87 4.80 5.40
N THR A 29 17.97 4.30 4.82
CA THR A 29 18.17 4.10 3.37
C THR A 29 18.08 2.64 2.96
N ASP A 30 17.94 1.72 3.92
CA ASP A 30 17.83 0.28 3.67
C ASP A 30 16.36 -0.11 3.49
N SER A 31 16.04 -0.59 2.30
CA SER A 31 14.69 -0.94 1.87
C SER A 31 14.10 -2.13 2.61
N MET A 32 14.92 -3.07 3.07
CA MET A 32 14.45 -4.19 3.91
C MET A 32 14.04 -3.68 5.29
N VAL A 33 14.84 -2.79 5.87
CA VAL A 33 14.50 -2.15 7.15
C VAL A 33 13.23 -1.32 7.02
N ILE A 34 13.12 -0.50 5.97
CA ILE A 34 11.94 0.32 5.70
C ILE A 34 10.70 -0.56 5.53
N SER A 35 10.80 -1.65 4.76
CA SER A 35 9.72 -2.62 4.57
C SER A 35 9.27 -3.25 5.90
N GLY A 36 10.22 -3.64 6.75
CA GLY A 36 9.94 -4.13 8.10
C GLY A 36 9.22 -3.10 8.97
N CYS A 37 9.64 -1.83 8.93
CA CYS A 37 8.94 -0.74 9.62
C CYS A 37 7.51 -0.56 9.09
N CYS A 38 7.31 -0.65 7.77
CA CYS A 38 5.98 -0.54 7.17
C CYS A 38 5.03 -1.63 7.65
N GLU A 39 5.51 -2.88 7.78
CA GLU A 39 4.67 -3.96 8.30
C GLU A 39 4.28 -3.72 9.76
N VAL A 40 5.20 -3.20 10.56
CA VAL A 40 4.90 -2.81 11.95
C VAL A 40 3.87 -1.67 11.99
N LEU A 41 4.00 -0.65 11.14
CA LEU A 41 3.02 0.45 11.04
C LEU A 41 1.64 -0.06 10.60
N ARG A 42 1.59 -1.04 9.69
CA ARG A 42 0.36 -1.73 9.31
C ARG A 42 -0.28 -2.44 10.50
N CYS A 43 0.51 -3.08 11.37
CA CYS A 43 0.00 -3.67 12.61
C CYS A 43 -0.59 -2.62 13.57
N TYR A 44 0.07 -1.46 13.73
CA TYR A 44 -0.47 -0.36 14.54
C TYR A 44 -1.81 0.14 14.01
N LEU A 45 -1.94 0.37 12.71
CA LEU A 45 -3.22 0.70 12.08
C LEU A 45 -4.25 -0.42 12.24
N ALA A 46 -3.81 -1.68 12.15
CA ALA A 46 -4.71 -2.83 12.17
C ALA A 46 -5.36 -3.05 13.54
N VAL A 47 -4.62 -2.83 14.64
CA VAL A 47 -4.99 -3.23 16.01
C VAL A 47 -5.17 -2.05 16.96
N GLY A 48 -4.62 -0.87 16.66
CA GLY A 48 -4.58 0.26 17.59
C GLY A 48 -4.71 1.63 16.92
N VAL A 49 -5.49 1.75 15.85
CA VAL A 49 -5.67 3.01 15.11
C VAL A 49 -6.08 4.17 16.01
N ASP A 50 -6.98 3.96 16.98
CA ASP A 50 -7.41 4.99 17.94
C ASP A 50 -6.23 5.54 18.74
N ARG A 51 -5.31 4.66 19.15
CA ARG A 51 -4.10 5.05 19.89
C ARG A 51 -3.12 5.84 19.03
N VAL A 52 -3.08 5.57 17.73
CA VAL A 52 -2.23 6.32 16.78
C VAL A 52 -2.85 7.70 16.49
N LEU A 53 -4.17 7.78 16.42
CA LEU A 53 -4.91 9.04 16.26
C LEU A 53 -4.72 9.96 17.49
N ASP A 54 -4.76 9.38 18.69
CA ASP A 54 -4.55 10.13 19.94
C ASP A 54 -3.07 10.46 20.21
N TRP A 55 -2.14 9.75 19.56
CA TRP A 55 -0.72 9.96 19.77
C TRP A 55 -0.25 11.25 19.09
N HIS A 56 0.52 12.03 19.85
CA HIS A 56 1.18 13.24 19.40
C HIS A 56 2.62 13.25 19.93
N ASP A 57 3.54 13.85 19.19
CA ASP A 57 4.88 14.16 19.69
C ASP A 57 4.88 15.42 20.57
N ASP A 58 6.06 15.81 21.04
CA ASP A 58 6.24 17.01 21.88
C ASP A 58 5.97 18.32 21.11
N GLU A 59 5.97 18.29 19.77
CA GLU A 59 5.69 19.43 18.90
C GLU A 59 4.21 19.53 18.48
N GLY A 60 3.39 18.54 18.84
CA GLY A 60 1.97 18.45 18.49
C GLY A 60 1.69 17.78 17.13
N ASN A 61 2.69 17.16 16.50
CA ASN A 61 2.52 16.36 15.30
C ASN A 61 1.83 15.03 15.64
N ASN A 62 0.73 14.72 14.95
CA ASN A 62 -0.03 13.50 15.21
C ASN A 62 0.57 12.26 14.53
N GLY A 63 0.27 11.08 15.07
CA GLY A 63 0.84 9.80 14.60
C GLY A 63 0.43 9.43 13.18
N ILE A 64 -0.78 9.81 12.76
CA ILE A 64 -1.25 9.58 11.39
C ILE A 64 -0.44 10.43 10.39
N GLY A 65 -0.11 11.67 10.74
CA GLY A 65 0.74 12.54 9.94
C GLY A 65 2.10 11.92 9.65
N TYR A 66 2.71 11.28 10.65
CA TYR A 66 3.95 10.53 10.46
C TYR A 66 3.80 9.32 9.54
N ILE A 67 2.73 8.52 9.69
CA ILE A 67 2.45 7.40 8.79
C ILE A 67 2.22 7.89 7.36
N LEU A 68 1.50 9.00 7.18
CA LEU A 68 1.28 9.64 5.89
C LEU A 68 2.59 10.14 5.28
N HIS A 69 3.49 10.70 6.09
CA HIS A 69 4.81 11.13 5.64
C HIS A 69 5.67 9.94 5.16
N VAL A 70 5.73 8.86 5.94
CA VAL A 70 6.38 7.60 5.53
C VAL A 70 5.76 7.07 4.24
N THR A 71 4.43 7.05 4.15
CA THR A 71 3.73 6.56 2.95
C THR A 71 4.07 7.41 1.73
N SER A 72 4.07 8.73 1.86
CA SER A 72 4.40 9.66 0.77
C SER A 72 5.83 9.44 0.25
N ARG A 73 6.78 9.20 1.15
CA ARG A 73 8.17 8.83 0.80
C ARG A 73 8.24 7.54 -0.04
N LEU A 74 7.44 6.53 0.29
CA LEU A 74 7.42 5.25 -0.44
C LEU A 74 6.75 5.35 -1.81
N LEU A 75 5.82 6.30 -1.96
CA LEU A 75 5.09 6.58 -3.19
C LEU A 75 5.81 7.57 -4.10
N ASP A 76 6.94 8.16 -3.67
CA ASP A 76 7.75 9.04 -4.51
C ASP A 76 8.13 8.30 -5.81
N PRO A 77 7.72 8.77 -7.00
CA PRO A 77 8.02 8.12 -8.27
C PRO A 77 9.52 8.06 -8.59
N THR A 78 10.34 8.90 -7.96
CA THR A 78 11.80 8.88 -8.12
C THR A 78 12.50 7.89 -7.18
N GLY A 79 11.78 7.35 -6.20
CA GLY A 79 12.32 6.44 -5.20
C GLY A 79 12.62 5.02 -5.70
N PRO A 80 13.33 4.19 -4.92
CA PRO A 80 13.65 2.79 -5.23
C PRO A 80 12.43 1.90 -5.47
N LEU A 81 12.43 1.07 -6.54
CA LEU A 81 11.31 0.20 -6.94
C LEU A 81 10.73 -0.63 -5.78
N GLU A 82 11.62 -1.20 -4.97
CA GLU A 82 11.35 -1.97 -3.77
C GLU A 82 10.39 -1.31 -2.77
N HIS A 83 10.34 0.03 -2.71
CA HIS A 83 9.40 0.77 -1.86
C HIS A 83 7.94 0.65 -2.32
N ALA A 84 7.69 0.40 -3.62
CA ALA A 84 6.35 0.42 -4.19
C ALA A 84 5.44 -0.67 -3.60
N THR A 85 5.99 -1.86 -3.34
CA THR A 85 5.25 -2.95 -2.71
C THR A 85 4.76 -2.55 -1.32
N SER A 86 5.66 -2.06 -0.47
CA SER A 86 5.36 -1.65 0.91
C SER A 86 4.47 -0.40 0.95
N GLY A 87 4.70 0.56 0.06
CA GLY A 87 3.87 1.76 -0.11
C GLY A 87 2.42 1.41 -0.43
N GLY A 88 2.17 0.59 -1.46
CA GLY A 88 0.81 0.15 -1.81
C GLY A 88 0.10 -0.60 -0.67
N ARG A 89 0.83 -1.48 0.04
CA ARG A 89 0.29 -2.17 1.23
C ARG A 89 -0.04 -1.19 2.36
N LEU A 90 0.80 -0.19 2.62
CA LEU A 90 0.55 0.78 3.67
C LEU A 90 -0.66 1.68 3.34
N VAL A 91 -0.79 2.13 2.08
CA VAL A 91 -2.01 2.84 1.62
C VAL A 91 -3.26 1.98 1.81
N CYS A 92 -3.21 0.69 1.47
CA CYS A 92 -4.35 -0.20 1.72
C CYS A 92 -4.72 -0.29 3.21
N ALA A 93 -3.73 -0.35 4.11
CA ALA A 93 -4.00 -0.35 5.55
C ALA A 93 -4.66 0.96 6.03
N ILE A 94 -4.18 2.09 5.52
CA ILE A 94 -4.76 3.42 5.77
C ILE A 94 -6.22 3.45 5.33
N LEU A 95 -6.52 3.06 4.08
CA LEU A 95 -7.90 3.05 3.55
C LEU A 95 -8.84 2.09 4.30
N MET A 96 -8.32 0.96 4.79
CA MET A 96 -9.12 0.00 5.56
C MET A 96 -9.43 0.43 7.00
N ARG A 97 -8.67 1.39 7.54
CA ARG A 97 -8.70 1.72 8.99
C ARG A 97 -9.07 3.16 9.28
N LEU A 98 -8.82 4.08 8.37
CA LEU A 98 -9.13 5.50 8.51
C LEU A 98 -10.33 5.86 7.64
N GLN A 99 -11.18 6.72 8.18
CA GLN A 99 -12.31 7.28 7.46
C GLN A 99 -11.86 8.49 6.64
N SER A 100 -12.60 8.83 5.59
CA SER A 100 -12.26 9.94 4.68
C SER A 100 -12.12 11.28 5.42
N HIS A 101 -12.90 11.52 6.46
CA HIS A 101 -12.83 12.75 7.26
C HIS A 101 -11.54 12.88 8.09
N GLN A 102 -10.89 11.77 8.43
CA GLN A 102 -9.61 11.75 9.15
C GLN A 102 -8.42 11.98 8.20
N LEU A 103 -8.59 11.63 6.92
CA LEU A 103 -7.56 11.82 5.89
C LEU A 103 -7.65 13.19 5.23
N GLY A 104 -8.86 13.74 5.04
CA GLY A 104 -9.08 15.01 4.38
C GLY A 104 -8.43 15.05 2.99
N GLU A 105 -7.68 16.11 2.71
CA GLU A 105 -6.96 16.31 1.44
C GLU A 105 -5.85 15.27 1.21
N ASN A 106 -5.33 14.63 2.27
CA ASN A 106 -4.29 13.62 2.15
C ASN A 106 -4.78 12.38 1.39
N LEU A 107 -6.08 12.10 1.35
CA LEU A 107 -6.61 10.98 0.57
C LEU A 107 -6.32 11.18 -0.93
N ASP A 108 -6.61 12.35 -1.47
CA ASP A 108 -6.36 12.66 -2.89
C ASP A 108 -4.85 12.61 -3.20
N LEU A 109 -4.02 13.17 -2.32
CA LEU A 109 -2.56 13.12 -2.44
C LEU A 109 -2.02 11.68 -2.43
N LEU A 110 -2.53 10.81 -1.56
CA LEU A 110 -2.15 9.39 -1.52
C LEU A 110 -2.55 8.66 -2.80
N LEU A 111 -3.75 8.89 -3.31
CA LEU A 111 -4.23 8.25 -4.53
C LEU A 111 -3.42 8.73 -5.75
N ARG A 112 -3.11 10.02 -5.83
CA ARG A 112 -2.22 10.58 -6.87
C ARG A 112 -0.81 10.04 -6.76
N GLY A 113 -0.25 9.98 -5.56
CA GLY A 113 1.08 9.38 -5.33
C GLY A 113 1.11 7.91 -5.74
N THR A 114 0.07 7.15 -5.41
CA THR A 114 -0.07 5.73 -5.81
C THR A 114 -0.12 5.60 -7.33
N LEU A 115 -0.89 6.45 -8.00
CA LEU A 115 -0.98 6.47 -9.46
C LEU A 115 0.35 6.85 -10.11
N ALA A 116 0.97 7.94 -9.64
CA ALA A 116 2.27 8.40 -10.14
C ALA A 116 3.33 7.30 -10.01
N ARG A 117 3.36 6.61 -8.85
CA ARG A 117 4.25 5.47 -8.63
C ARG A 117 3.96 4.33 -9.59
N LEU A 118 2.69 3.97 -9.78
CA LEU A 118 2.27 2.91 -10.69
C LEU A 118 2.67 3.21 -12.14
N SER A 119 2.56 4.47 -12.56
CA SER A 119 2.95 4.93 -13.90
C SER A 119 4.45 4.80 -14.20
N THR A 120 5.30 4.71 -13.17
CA THR A 120 6.75 4.46 -13.36
C THR A 120 7.08 3.00 -13.67
N LEU A 121 6.16 2.06 -13.42
CA LEU A 121 6.43 0.63 -13.55
C LEU A 121 6.35 0.19 -15.02
N PRO A 122 7.37 -0.50 -15.55
CA PRO A 122 7.38 -0.91 -16.96
C PRO A 122 6.29 -1.95 -17.22
N LEU A 123 5.44 -1.72 -18.22
CA LEU A 123 4.29 -2.58 -18.59
C LEU A 123 4.63 -4.06 -18.90
N SER A 124 5.92 -4.40 -18.96
CA SER A 124 6.45 -5.76 -19.06
C SER A 124 5.84 -6.66 -17.98
N GLY A 125 4.99 -7.60 -18.40
CA GLY A 125 4.23 -8.49 -17.53
C GLY A 125 2.78 -8.73 -17.93
N ILE A 126 2.22 -7.96 -18.87
CA ILE A 126 0.87 -8.21 -19.44
C ILE A 126 0.92 -9.33 -20.49
N THR A 127 2.05 -9.51 -21.19
CA THR A 127 2.26 -10.63 -22.10
C THR A 127 2.80 -11.82 -21.33
N GLY A 128 1.92 -12.75 -20.97
CA GLY A 128 2.32 -14.10 -20.57
C GLY A 128 3.00 -14.79 -21.74
N THR A 129 4.33 -14.71 -21.85
CA THR A 129 5.08 -15.76 -22.50
C THR A 129 5.05 -16.97 -21.56
N PRO A 130 4.52 -18.13 -21.98
CA PRO A 130 4.58 -19.33 -21.15
C PRO A 130 6.05 -19.67 -20.96
N GLN A 131 6.52 -19.55 -19.72
CA GLN A 131 7.88 -19.91 -19.34
C GLN A 131 8.02 -21.42 -19.45
N SER A 132 8.65 -21.89 -20.51
CA SER A 132 9.13 -23.26 -20.66
C SER A 132 10.42 -23.43 -19.87
N ASP A 133 10.34 -23.46 -18.54
CA ASP A 133 11.45 -23.91 -17.71
C ASP A 133 11.04 -25.15 -16.92
N VAL A 134 11.41 -26.30 -17.48
CA VAL A 134 11.52 -27.56 -16.77
C VAL A 134 12.71 -27.44 -15.83
N SER A 135 12.48 -27.38 -14.52
CA SER A 135 13.35 -27.97 -13.47
C SER A 135 12.76 -27.78 -12.07
N GLY A 136 12.25 -28.88 -11.52
CA GLY A 136 12.43 -29.34 -10.13
C GLY A 136 12.32 -28.37 -8.96
N GLY A 137 11.15 -28.40 -8.31
CA GLY A 137 11.02 -28.54 -6.85
C GLY A 137 11.51 -27.42 -5.92
N GLN A 138 10.59 -26.59 -5.43
CA GLN A 138 10.32 -26.36 -4.00
C GLN A 138 9.08 -25.48 -3.81
N THR A 139 8.39 -25.73 -2.71
CA THR A 139 7.13 -25.12 -2.26
C THR A 139 7.32 -23.81 -1.51
N VAL A 140 6.26 -22.99 -1.51
CA VAL A 140 5.84 -21.95 -0.53
C VAL A 140 6.10 -20.49 -0.93
N ASP A 141 5.01 -19.82 -1.33
CA ASP A 141 4.63 -18.40 -1.12
C ASP A 141 5.74 -17.41 -0.72
N GLU A 142 6.63 -17.11 -1.65
CA GLU A 142 7.48 -15.93 -1.56
C GLU A 142 6.80 -14.80 -2.34
N TRP A 143 6.08 -13.92 -1.62
CA TRP A 143 5.69 -12.63 -2.20
C TRP A 143 6.97 -11.91 -2.61
N ASP A 144 7.24 -11.93 -3.91
CA ASP A 144 8.37 -11.30 -4.63
C ASP A 144 8.45 -9.79 -4.34
N SER A 145 8.85 -9.47 -3.11
CA SER A 145 8.85 -8.14 -2.50
C SER A 145 10.10 -7.43 -2.99
N GLY A 146 9.98 -6.83 -4.17
CA GLY A 146 11.10 -6.23 -4.91
C GLY A 146 10.90 -6.31 -6.43
N SER A 147 10.01 -7.18 -6.89
CA SER A 147 9.70 -7.32 -8.30
C SER A 147 8.67 -6.31 -8.78
N VAL A 148 8.84 -5.89 -10.03
CA VAL A 148 7.91 -5.02 -10.76
C VAL A 148 6.48 -5.57 -10.69
N ARG A 149 6.32 -6.89 -10.70
CA ARG A 149 4.99 -7.53 -10.62
C ARG A 149 4.35 -7.34 -9.25
N GLY A 150 5.09 -7.59 -8.16
CA GLY A 150 4.61 -7.39 -6.79
C GLY A 150 4.28 -5.92 -6.52
N ALA A 151 5.13 -5.01 -7.00
CA ALA A 151 4.90 -3.56 -6.93
C ALA A 151 3.63 -3.14 -7.69
N ARG A 152 3.44 -3.64 -8.91
CA ARG A 152 2.21 -3.37 -9.68
C ARG A 152 0.98 -3.88 -8.96
N GLN A 153 1.06 -5.10 -8.44
CA GLN A 153 -0.05 -5.73 -7.72
C GLN A 153 -0.42 -4.90 -6.49
N SER A 154 0.54 -4.54 -5.63
CA SER A 154 0.24 -3.76 -4.42
C SER A 154 -0.42 -2.41 -4.74
N LEU A 155 0.05 -1.70 -5.77
CA LEU A 155 -0.46 -0.37 -6.14
C LEU A 155 -1.81 -0.46 -6.85
N VAL A 156 -2.04 -1.44 -7.72
CA VAL A 156 -3.36 -1.65 -8.35
C VAL A 156 -4.39 -2.02 -7.29
N PHE A 157 -4.01 -2.82 -6.28
CA PHE A 157 -4.93 -3.24 -5.22
C PHE A 157 -5.46 -2.06 -4.39
N VAL A 158 -4.72 -0.95 -4.29
CA VAL A 158 -5.21 0.29 -3.66
C VAL A 158 -6.51 0.75 -4.34
N PHE A 159 -6.54 0.77 -5.68
CA PHE A 159 -7.72 1.20 -6.43
C PHE A 159 -8.84 0.15 -6.38
N VAL A 160 -8.51 -1.14 -6.40
CA VAL A 160 -9.49 -2.22 -6.18
C VAL A 160 -10.17 -2.07 -4.83
N LEU A 161 -9.40 -1.77 -3.79
CA LEU A 161 -9.92 -1.52 -2.45
C LEU A 161 -10.75 -0.24 -2.40
N LEU A 162 -10.32 0.84 -3.08
CA LEU A 162 -11.08 2.07 -3.19
C LEU A 162 -12.45 1.84 -3.84
N PHE A 163 -12.51 1.07 -4.95
CA PHE A 163 -13.78 0.67 -5.57
C PHE A 163 -14.68 -0.10 -4.61
N ARG A 164 -14.11 -0.94 -3.76
CA ARG A 164 -14.87 -1.72 -2.78
C ARG A 164 -15.41 -0.84 -1.64
N LEU A 165 -14.63 0.13 -1.16
CA LEU A 165 -14.99 0.95 -0.01
C LEU A 165 -15.85 2.16 -0.39
N GLN A 166 -15.57 2.80 -1.53
CA GLN A 166 -16.15 4.08 -1.97
C GLN A 166 -16.22 4.13 -3.52
N PRO A 167 -17.14 3.39 -4.16
CA PRO A 167 -17.17 3.24 -5.61
C PRO A 167 -17.39 4.56 -6.35
N GLU A 168 -18.26 5.44 -5.86
CA GLU A 168 -18.53 6.74 -6.50
C GLU A 168 -17.29 7.64 -6.48
N ALA A 169 -16.58 7.69 -5.34
CA ALA A 169 -15.35 8.45 -5.20
C ALA A 169 -14.23 7.88 -6.07
N ALA A 170 -14.12 6.54 -6.15
CA ALA A 170 -13.17 5.87 -7.03
C ALA A 170 -13.39 6.23 -8.50
N ILE A 171 -14.65 6.18 -8.96
CA ILE A 171 -15.03 6.50 -10.33
C ILE A 171 -14.72 7.97 -10.63
N HIS A 172 -15.14 8.88 -9.75
CA HIS A 172 -14.91 10.31 -9.94
C HIS A 172 -13.42 10.64 -10.00
N PHE A 173 -12.61 10.10 -9.07
CA PHE A 173 -11.17 10.30 -9.05
C PHE A 173 -10.51 9.78 -10.34
N LEU A 174 -10.73 8.51 -10.70
CA LEU A 174 -10.08 7.89 -11.87
C LEU A 174 -10.57 8.45 -13.21
N ALA A 175 -11.79 9.00 -13.26
CA ALA A 175 -12.33 9.66 -14.44
C ALA A 175 -11.77 11.09 -14.63
N SER A 176 -11.41 11.76 -13.53
CA SER A 176 -10.94 13.15 -13.54
C SER A 176 -9.43 13.30 -13.76
N VAL A 177 -8.63 12.27 -13.47
CA VAL A 177 -7.18 12.31 -13.65
C VAL A 177 -6.82 11.87 -15.09
N PRO A 178 -6.20 12.74 -15.90
CA PRO A 178 -5.77 12.39 -17.25
C PRO A 178 -4.45 11.59 -17.26
N ASP A 179 -4.31 10.69 -18.22
CA ASP A 179 -3.06 10.03 -18.59
C ASP A 179 -2.20 10.92 -19.51
N LEU A 180 -1.07 10.39 -19.98
CA LEU A 180 -0.16 11.09 -20.90
C LEU A 180 -0.80 11.45 -22.25
N ASN A 181 -1.91 10.80 -22.62
CA ASN A 181 -2.67 11.04 -23.84
C ASN A 181 -3.94 11.88 -23.60
N GLY A 182 -4.13 12.40 -22.39
CA GLY A 182 -5.32 13.15 -22.00
C GLY A 182 -6.57 12.29 -21.78
N GLN A 183 -6.45 10.97 -21.78
CA GLN A 183 -7.56 10.05 -21.50
C GLN A 183 -7.66 9.77 -19.99
N PRO A 184 -8.86 9.50 -19.46
CA PRO A 184 -8.99 9.12 -18.06
C PRO A 184 -8.18 7.87 -17.71
N VAL A 185 -7.40 7.92 -16.63
CA VAL A 185 -6.57 6.79 -16.18
C VAL A 185 -7.37 5.56 -15.79
N MET A 186 -8.69 5.71 -15.59
CA MET A 186 -9.65 4.63 -15.36
C MET A 186 -9.42 3.42 -16.28
N ALA A 187 -9.31 3.62 -17.59
CA ALA A 187 -9.18 2.51 -18.54
C ALA A 187 -7.90 1.70 -18.30
N THR A 188 -6.80 2.39 -18.00
CA THR A 188 -5.52 1.77 -17.67
C THR A 188 -5.58 0.99 -16.36
N ILE A 189 -6.18 1.55 -15.32
CA ILE A 189 -6.32 0.86 -14.03
C ILE A 189 -7.19 -0.39 -14.15
N LEU A 190 -8.32 -0.30 -14.86
CA LEU A 190 -9.21 -1.45 -15.08
C LEU A 190 -8.53 -2.54 -15.91
N SER A 191 -7.79 -2.18 -16.96
CA SER A 191 -7.06 -3.16 -17.77
C SER A 191 -5.95 -3.85 -16.96
N LEU A 192 -5.18 -3.10 -16.17
CA LEU A 192 -4.16 -3.65 -15.26
C LEU A 192 -4.78 -4.55 -14.19
N TRP A 193 -5.92 -4.18 -13.64
CA TRP A 193 -6.65 -5.03 -12.69
C TRP A 193 -7.09 -6.34 -13.35
N CYS A 194 -7.76 -6.28 -14.51
CA CYS A 194 -8.17 -7.47 -15.25
C CYS A 194 -7.00 -8.38 -15.62
N ALA A 195 -5.85 -7.81 -16.01
CA ALA A 195 -4.63 -8.59 -16.28
C ALA A 195 -4.04 -9.24 -15.01
N SER A 196 -4.29 -8.65 -13.84
CA SER A 196 -3.78 -9.12 -12.54
C SER A 196 -4.76 -10.05 -11.79
N GLN A 197 -6.00 -10.19 -12.28
CA GLN A 197 -7.06 -11.03 -11.68
C GLN A 197 -6.66 -12.48 -11.34
N PRO A 198 -5.95 -13.24 -12.22
CA PRO A 198 -5.62 -14.64 -11.92
C PRO A 198 -4.70 -14.81 -10.70
N PHE A 199 -4.06 -13.73 -10.24
CA PHE A 199 -3.04 -13.75 -9.18
C PHE A 199 -3.53 -13.20 -7.84
N TYR A 200 -4.67 -12.48 -7.82
CA TYR A 200 -5.37 -12.17 -6.56
C TYR A 200 -6.22 -13.33 -6.08
N PHE A 201 -6.66 -14.18 -7.01
CA PHE A 201 -7.53 -15.32 -6.74
C PHE A 201 -6.83 -16.59 -7.17
N ALA A 202 -6.02 -17.18 -6.28
CA ALA A 202 -5.79 -18.62 -6.38
C ALA A 202 -7.16 -19.33 -6.37
N ARG A 203 -7.24 -20.41 -7.15
CA ARG A 203 -8.40 -21.12 -7.76
C ARG A 203 -9.55 -21.60 -6.84
N ALA A 204 -9.75 -21.04 -5.64
CA ALA A 204 -10.72 -21.55 -4.67
C ALA A 204 -11.69 -20.53 -4.03
N GLN A 205 -11.59 -19.22 -4.28
CA GLN A 205 -12.52 -18.28 -3.64
C GLN A 205 -13.04 -17.20 -4.58
N VAL A 206 -13.86 -17.61 -5.55
CA VAL A 206 -14.95 -16.76 -6.02
C VAL A 206 -16.18 -17.08 -5.19
N ARG A 207 -16.40 -16.30 -4.13
CA ARG A 207 -17.74 -15.90 -3.72
C ARG A 207 -17.68 -14.44 -3.31
N ILE A 208 -17.92 -13.57 -4.29
CA ILE A 208 -18.44 -12.23 -4.01
C ILE A 208 -19.85 -12.48 -3.47
N ARG A 209 -20.05 -12.15 -2.20
CA ARG A 209 -21.38 -12.10 -1.57
C ARG A 209 -21.73 -10.64 -1.35
#